data_AF-A0A2M8NL35-F1
#
_entry.id   AF-A0A2M8NL35-F1
#
_cell.length_a   1.000
_cell.length_b   1.000
_cell.length_c   1.000
_cell.angle_alpha   90.00
_cell.angle_beta   90.00
_cell.angle_gamma   90.00
#
_symmetry.space_group_name_H-M   'P 1'
#
loop_
_entity.id
_entity.type
_entity.pdbx_description
1 polymer ?
#
loop_
_entity_poly.entity_id
_entity_poly.type
_entity_poly.pdbx_seq_one_letter_code
_entity_poly.pdbx_strand_id
1 'polypeptide(L)'
;RYTDETFNRAWTSRQFHQPDGVDYLALVREFKLIERVNADQIDEVWLLGFPYCGYYESIMAGPGAFWCNAPPLHGTERAKKRFVIMGFNYERGVGEMLEDLGHRAESILAKVFADVRDEANLWERFTRYDKTHPGRAECGNVHFAPNSVKDYDWGNPRRVPSRCDNWYQFPDLSGEPRMVDCSEWGGGDIRAHHKWWFAHFPRFVGAADGISWNWWEYVIDPNRVVR
;
A
#
# COMPACT_ATOMS: atom_id res chain seq x y z
N ARG A 1 -3.23 -24.44 12.59
CA ARG A 1 -3.13 -25.04 11.23
C ARG A 1 -4.44 -25.73 10.92
N TYR A 2 -5.05 -25.41 9.79
CA TYR A 2 -6.26 -26.08 9.31
C TYR A 2 -5.92 -27.33 8.49
N THR A 3 -6.79 -28.32 8.60
CA THR A 3 -7.08 -29.36 7.60
C THR A 3 -8.37 -28.97 6.87
N ASP A 4 -8.69 -29.62 5.76
CA ASP A 4 -9.92 -29.35 5.00
C ASP A 4 -11.18 -29.50 5.89
N GLU A 5 -11.25 -30.53 6.73
CA GLU A 5 -12.41 -30.76 7.61
C GLU A 5 -12.51 -29.72 8.71
N THR A 6 -11.37 -29.30 9.29
CA THR A 6 -11.36 -28.31 10.37
C THR A 6 -11.63 -26.91 9.84
N PHE A 7 -11.17 -26.59 8.62
CA PHE A 7 -11.52 -25.35 7.95
C PHE A 7 -13.00 -25.30 7.59
N ASN A 8 -13.55 -26.35 6.96
CA ASN A 8 -14.97 -26.39 6.59
C ASN A 8 -15.89 -26.24 7.82
N ARG A 9 -15.51 -26.88 8.93
CA ARG A 9 -16.21 -26.71 10.21
C ARG A 9 -16.18 -25.27 10.70
N ALA A 10 -15.00 -24.64 10.72
CA ALA A 10 -14.83 -23.25 11.13
C ALA A 10 -15.60 -22.28 10.23
N TRP A 11 -15.59 -22.53 8.92
CA TRP A 11 -16.31 -21.74 7.93
C TRP A 11 -17.83 -21.82 8.14
N THR A 12 -18.36 -23.04 8.35
CA THR A 12 -19.79 -23.26 8.58
C THR A 12 -20.26 -22.65 9.90
N SER A 13 -19.48 -22.81 10.98
CA SER A 13 -19.84 -22.26 12.29
C SER A 13 -19.49 -20.79 12.47
N ARG A 14 -18.70 -20.21 11.55
CA ARG A 14 -18.06 -18.89 11.68
C ARG A 14 -17.21 -18.75 12.95
N GLN A 15 -16.59 -19.85 13.38
CA GLN A 15 -15.68 -19.90 14.53
C GLN A 15 -14.29 -20.32 14.08
N PHE A 16 -13.42 -19.34 13.84
CA PHE A 16 -12.02 -19.55 13.45
C PHE A 16 -11.10 -19.64 14.67
N HIS A 17 -9.91 -20.21 14.49
CA HIS A 17 -8.95 -20.32 15.59
C HIS A 17 -8.43 -18.95 16.03
N GLN A 18 -8.00 -18.86 17.28
CA GLN A 18 -7.37 -17.68 17.85
C GLN A 18 -6.06 -18.08 18.55
N PRO A 19 -4.95 -17.32 18.38
CA PRO A 19 -4.79 -16.23 17.42
C PRO A 19 -4.92 -16.73 15.98
N ASP A 20 -5.41 -15.88 15.08
CA ASP A 20 -5.68 -16.20 13.67
C ASP A 20 -4.49 -15.98 12.73
N GLY A 21 -3.48 -15.22 13.16
CA GLY A 21 -2.27 -14.95 12.39
C GLY A 21 -1.43 -16.19 12.06
N VAL A 22 -0.85 -16.21 10.86
CA VAL A 22 0.09 -17.25 10.45
C VAL A 22 1.46 -17.09 11.12
N ASP A 23 2.17 -18.20 11.33
CA ASP A 23 3.60 -18.16 11.68
C ASP A 23 4.43 -17.85 10.42
N TYR A 24 4.71 -16.56 10.19
CA TYR A 24 5.56 -16.13 9.08
C TYR A 24 6.98 -16.69 9.15
N LEU A 25 7.54 -16.93 10.34
CA LEU A 25 8.87 -17.52 10.45
C LEU A 25 8.87 -18.98 10.04
N ALA A 26 7.75 -19.71 10.25
CA ALA A 26 7.57 -21.03 9.67
C ALA A 26 7.58 -20.98 8.14
N LEU A 27 6.86 -20.04 7.52
CA LEU A 27 6.88 -19.85 6.06
C LEU A 27 8.27 -19.49 5.55
N VAL A 28 8.98 -18.57 6.22
CA VAL A 28 10.36 -18.19 5.89
C VAL A 28 11.28 -19.40 5.86
N ARG A 29 11.18 -20.29 6.87
CA ARG A 29 11.99 -21.52 6.96
C ARG A 29 11.59 -22.55 5.91
N GLU A 30 10.29 -22.80 5.76
CA GLU A 30 9.74 -23.82 4.86
C GLU A 30 10.13 -23.54 3.40
N PHE A 31 9.98 -22.29 2.96
CA PHE A 31 10.27 -21.89 1.58
C PHE A 31 11.71 -21.40 1.36
N LYS A 32 12.54 -21.38 2.43
CA LYS A 32 13.93 -20.89 2.41
C LYS A 32 14.03 -19.47 1.85
N LEU A 33 13.12 -18.59 2.30
CA LEU A 33 12.95 -17.26 1.70
C LEU A 33 14.22 -16.41 1.82
N ILE A 34 14.88 -16.44 2.98
CA ILE A 34 16.13 -15.74 3.23
C ILE A 34 17.23 -16.22 2.28
N GLU A 35 17.39 -17.54 2.13
CA GLU A 35 18.41 -18.12 1.25
C GLU A 35 18.17 -17.71 -0.21
N ARG A 36 16.90 -17.69 -0.65
CA ARG A 36 16.53 -17.26 -2.01
C ARG A 36 16.79 -15.76 -2.23
N VAL A 37 16.46 -14.91 -1.25
CA VAL A 37 16.79 -13.47 -1.30
C VAL A 37 18.30 -13.25 -1.35
N ASN A 38 19.06 -13.99 -0.54
CA ASN A 38 20.52 -13.87 -0.50
C ASN A 38 21.19 -14.32 -1.79
N ALA A 39 20.60 -15.29 -2.48
CA ALA A 39 21.02 -15.77 -3.80
C ALA A 39 20.46 -14.93 -4.97
N ASP A 40 19.81 -13.79 -4.68
CA ASP A 40 19.16 -12.91 -5.66
C ASP A 40 18.16 -13.65 -6.58
N GLN A 41 17.49 -14.67 -6.05
CA GLN A 41 16.46 -15.45 -6.77
C GLN A 41 15.07 -14.82 -6.68
N ILE A 42 14.83 -14.06 -5.61
CA ILE A 42 13.56 -13.36 -5.36
C ILE A 42 13.85 -12.01 -4.69
N ASP A 43 12.99 -11.05 -4.95
CA ASP A 43 12.95 -9.74 -4.29
C ASP A 43 11.68 -9.54 -3.46
N GLU A 44 10.67 -10.39 -3.69
CA GLU A 44 9.32 -10.28 -3.14
C GLU A 44 8.66 -11.65 -3.10
N VAL A 45 7.72 -11.84 -2.17
CA VAL A 45 6.97 -13.09 -2.00
C VAL A 45 5.48 -12.81 -2.02
N TRP A 46 4.73 -13.54 -2.84
CA TRP A 46 3.27 -13.46 -2.89
C TRP A 46 2.67 -14.75 -2.34
N LEU A 47 1.90 -14.63 -1.27
CA LEU A 47 1.12 -15.73 -0.70
C LEU A 47 -0.31 -15.60 -1.20
N LEU A 48 -0.85 -16.65 -1.82
CA LEU A 48 -2.25 -16.72 -2.22
C LEU A 48 -2.94 -17.75 -1.33
N GLY A 49 -3.81 -17.27 -0.44
CA GLY A 49 -4.49 -18.08 0.57
C GLY A 49 -6.00 -18.01 0.47
N PHE A 50 -6.65 -18.94 1.18
CA PHE A 50 -8.09 -18.94 1.42
C PHE A 50 -8.48 -17.85 2.45
N PRO A 51 -9.76 -17.46 2.57
CA PRO A 51 -10.19 -16.52 3.60
C PRO A 51 -9.85 -16.98 5.02
N TYR A 52 -9.45 -16.06 5.90
CA TYR A 52 -9.02 -16.37 7.27
C TYR A 52 -7.81 -17.32 7.37
N CYS A 53 -6.93 -17.31 6.35
CA CYS A 53 -5.64 -18.02 6.41
C CYS A 53 -4.58 -17.31 7.29
N GLY A 54 -4.89 -16.14 7.84
CA GLY A 54 -4.04 -15.43 8.80
C GLY A 54 -2.94 -14.56 8.20
N TYR A 55 -3.04 -14.21 6.92
CA TYR A 55 -2.08 -13.33 6.26
C TYR A 55 -2.37 -11.85 6.58
N TYR A 56 -1.29 -11.08 6.60
CA TYR A 56 -1.31 -9.63 6.48
C TYR A 56 -1.28 -9.31 4.99
N GLU A 57 -1.89 -8.21 4.60
CA GLU A 57 -1.88 -7.73 3.21
C GLU A 57 -0.44 -7.45 2.74
N SER A 58 0.39 -6.89 3.64
CA SER A 58 1.84 -6.85 3.49
C SER A 58 2.54 -6.97 4.84
N ILE A 59 3.77 -7.49 4.83
CA ILE A 59 4.71 -7.48 5.95
C ILE A 59 6.15 -7.39 5.43
N MET A 60 7.00 -6.59 6.09
CA MET A 60 8.40 -6.41 5.70
C MET A 60 9.33 -7.31 6.51
N ALA A 61 10.24 -7.98 5.82
CA ALA A 61 11.30 -8.80 6.37
C ALA A 61 12.68 -8.27 5.94
N GLY A 62 13.72 -8.77 6.59
CA GLY A 62 15.11 -8.42 6.34
C GLY A 62 15.68 -7.36 7.29
N PRO A 63 16.96 -6.97 7.10
CA PRO A 63 17.65 -6.04 7.97
C PRO A 63 17.00 -4.65 7.93
N GLY A 64 16.77 -4.05 9.10
CA GLY A 64 16.14 -2.73 9.20
C GLY A 64 14.71 -2.67 8.67
N ALA A 65 14.00 -3.81 8.68
CA ALA A 65 12.58 -3.85 8.36
C ALA A 65 11.79 -2.85 9.23
N PHE A 66 10.82 -2.19 8.62
CA PHE A 66 9.95 -1.20 9.25
C PHE A 66 8.48 -1.54 8.98
N TRP A 67 7.56 -0.79 9.58
CA TRP A 67 6.12 -0.99 9.40
C TRP A 67 5.74 -0.98 7.92
N CYS A 68 5.10 -2.05 7.45
CA CYS A 68 4.61 -2.17 6.08
C CYS A 68 3.25 -2.86 6.13
N ASN A 69 2.22 -2.10 6.48
CA ASN A 69 0.87 -2.57 6.87
C ASN A 69 0.81 -3.67 7.95
N ALA A 70 1.95 -3.95 8.58
CA ALA A 70 2.13 -4.89 9.66
C ALA A 70 3.43 -4.55 10.41
N PRO A 71 3.59 -5.01 11.66
CA PRO A 71 4.86 -4.92 12.37
C PRO A 71 6.01 -5.58 11.59
N PRO A 72 7.26 -5.07 11.72
CA PRO A 72 8.42 -5.69 11.08
C PRO A 72 8.58 -7.16 11.48
N LEU A 73 8.91 -8.02 10.51
CA LEU A 73 9.14 -9.45 10.77
C LEU A 73 10.54 -9.69 11.36
N HIS A 74 10.65 -9.62 12.67
CA HIS A 74 11.88 -9.94 13.41
C HIS A 74 12.34 -11.39 13.21
N GLY A 75 13.65 -11.62 13.28
CA GLY A 75 14.26 -12.94 13.06
C GLY A 75 14.62 -13.23 11.60
N THR A 76 14.52 -12.22 10.73
CA THR A 76 14.84 -12.30 9.28
C THR A 76 16.04 -11.43 8.88
N GLU A 77 16.76 -10.86 9.86
CA GLU A 77 17.81 -9.86 9.66
C GLU A 77 19.05 -10.41 8.95
N ARG A 78 19.22 -11.74 8.89
CA ARG A 78 20.26 -12.43 8.12
C ARG A 78 20.02 -12.44 6.60
N ALA A 79 18.91 -11.85 6.13
CA ALA A 79 18.73 -11.59 4.71
C ALA A 79 19.70 -10.49 4.24
N LYS A 80 20.12 -10.57 2.98
CA LYS A 80 21.03 -9.62 2.32
C LYS A 80 20.41 -8.24 2.17
N LYS A 81 19.08 -8.18 2.08
CA LYS A 81 18.28 -6.98 1.82
C LYS A 81 16.87 -7.14 2.40
N ARG A 82 16.15 -6.02 2.54
CA ARG A 82 14.72 -6.01 2.85
C ARG A 82 13.94 -6.60 1.69
N PHE A 83 12.87 -7.32 2.02
CA PHE A 83 11.90 -7.84 1.06
C PHE A 83 10.51 -7.80 1.69
N VAL A 84 9.47 -7.71 0.85
CA VAL A 84 8.07 -7.70 1.29
C VAL A 84 7.45 -9.06 1.02
N ILE A 85 6.63 -9.53 1.96
CA ILE A 85 5.73 -10.67 1.78
C ILE A 85 4.32 -10.09 1.66
N MET A 86 3.70 -10.25 0.49
CA MET A 86 2.32 -9.86 0.21
C MET A 86 1.39 -11.04 0.50
N GLY A 87 0.24 -10.77 1.11
CA GLY A 87 -0.76 -11.79 1.42
C GLY A 87 -2.09 -11.51 0.72
N PHE A 88 -2.41 -12.32 -0.28
CA PHE A 88 -3.64 -12.19 -1.07
C PHE A 88 -4.65 -13.29 -0.73
N ASN A 89 -5.93 -12.93 -0.73
CA ASN A 89 -7.04 -13.87 -0.65
C ASN A 89 -7.56 -14.16 -2.06
N TYR A 90 -7.46 -15.41 -2.51
CA TYR A 90 -7.87 -15.77 -3.88
C TYR A 90 -9.40 -15.78 -4.11
N GLU A 91 -10.21 -15.64 -3.05
CA GLU A 91 -11.66 -15.42 -3.16
C GLU A 91 -12.04 -13.94 -3.29
N ARG A 92 -11.06 -13.03 -3.20
CA ARG A 92 -11.23 -11.58 -3.41
C ARG A 92 -10.83 -11.20 -4.83
N GLY A 93 -11.17 -9.98 -5.23
CA GLY A 93 -10.92 -9.47 -6.57
C GLY A 93 -9.56 -8.81 -6.73
N VAL A 94 -9.28 -8.39 -7.96
CA VAL A 94 -8.11 -7.57 -8.30
C VAL A 94 -8.15 -6.21 -7.60
N GLY A 95 -9.34 -5.71 -7.25
CA GLY A 95 -9.50 -4.45 -6.53
C GLY A 95 -8.82 -4.47 -5.18
N GLU A 96 -9.04 -5.54 -4.42
CA GLU A 96 -8.42 -5.79 -3.13
C GLU A 96 -6.91 -6.06 -3.24
N MET A 97 -6.46 -6.81 -4.25
CA MET A 97 -5.02 -6.98 -4.46
C MET A 97 -4.29 -5.64 -4.72
N LEU A 98 -4.97 -4.69 -5.37
CA LEU A 98 -4.44 -3.33 -5.55
C LEU A 98 -4.50 -2.52 -4.25
N GLU A 99 -5.47 -2.77 -3.40
CA GLU A 99 -5.58 -2.17 -2.08
C GLU A 99 -4.42 -2.60 -1.18
N ASP A 100 -4.10 -3.91 -1.15
CA ASP A 100 -2.95 -4.46 -0.41
C ASP A 100 -1.63 -3.79 -0.86
N LEU A 101 -1.43 -3.64 -2.17
CA LEU A 101 -0.29 -2.91 -2.72
C LEU A 101 -0.33 -1.42 -2.34
N GLY A 102 -1.54 -0.86 -2.25
CA GLY A 102 -1.78 0.51 -1.83
C GLY A 102 -1.32 0.73 -0.40
N HIS A 103 -1.73 -0.10 0.54
CA HIS A 103 -1.29 -0.02 1.93
C HIS A 103 0.21 -0.21 2.12
N ARG A 104 0.84 -1.08 1.32
CA ARG A 104 2.31 -1.13 1.23
C ARG A 104 2.89 0.21 0.78
N ALA A 105 2.37 0.78 -0.30
CA ALA A 105 2.85 2.04 -0.84
C ALA A 105 2.70 3.19 0.17
N GLU A 106 1.57 3.26 0.87
CA GLU A 106 1.34 4.23 1.94
C GLU A 106 2.37 4.09 3.06
N SER A 107 2.62 2.87 3.52
CA SER A 107 3.59 2.60 4.58
C SER A 107 5.02 3.00 4.17
N ILE A 108 5.42 2.65 2.94
CA ILE A 108 6.75 2.95 2.41
C ILE A 108 6.93 4.46 2.21
N LEU A 109 5.96 5.13 1.57
CA LEU A 109 6.06 6.58 1.30
C LEU A 109 5.96 7.39 2.59
N ALA A 110 5.13 6.98 3.56
CA ALA A 110 5.16 7.56 4.90
C ALA A 110 6.54 7.46 5.54
N LYS A 111 7.24 6.32 5.39
CA LYS A 111 8.61 6.15 5.89
C LYS A 111 9.62 7.01 5.15
N VAL A 112 9.53 7.13 3.82
CA VAL A 112 10.41 8.00 3.00
C VAL A 112 10.32 9.46 3.47
N PHE A 113 9.10 9.94 3.72
CA PHE A 113 8.83 11.32 4.10
C PHE A 113 8.83 11.56 5.62
N ALA A 114 9.17 10.57 6.46
CA ALA A 114 8.97 10.63 7.92
C ALA A 114 9.67 11.81 8.65
N ASP A 115 10.81 12.27 8.13
CA ASP A 115 11.56 13.41 8.71
C ASP A 115 11.32 14.73 7.95
N VAL A 116 10.44 14.71 6.94
CA VAL A 116 10.04 15.90 6.19
C VAL A 116 8.80 16.50 6.87
N ARG A 117 8.84 17.80 7.13
CA ARG A 117 7.79 18.49 7.91
C ARG A 117 7.00 19.47 7.06
N ASP A 118 5.80 19.75 7.53
CA ASP A 118 4.94 20.81 7.02
C ASP A 118 4.69 20.69 5.50
N GLU A 119 4.58 21.81 4.78
CA GLU A 119 4.28 21.81 3.35
C GLU A 119 5.39 21.21 2.47
N ALA A 120 6.58 20.93 3.03
CA ALA A 120 7.61 20.18 2.32
C ALA A 120 7.29 18.68 2.24
N ASN A 121 6.40 18.17 3.11
CA ASN A 121 6.00 16.77 3.10
C ASN A 121 5.00 16.51 1.96
N LEU A 122 5.55 16.13 0.81
CA LEU A 122 4.76 15.90 -0.39
C LEU A 122 3.85 14.67 -0.28
N TRP A 123 4.17 13.70 0.58
CA TRP A 123 3.27 12.57 0.82
C TRP A 123 2.02 12.98 1.61
N GLU A 124 2.18 13.80 2.66
CA GLU A 124 1.06 14.40 3.38
C GLU A 124 0.21 15.29 2.48
N ARG A 125 0.85 16.03 1.54
CA ARG A 125 0.12 16.79 0.52
C ARG A 125 -0.66 15.85 -0.40
N PHE A 126 -0.02 14.85 -0.99
CA PHE A 126 -0.64 13.92 -1.95
C PHE A 126 -1.92 13.29 -1.40
N THR A 127 -1.88 12.92 -0.12
CA THR A 127 -2.98 12.20 0.56
C THR A 127 -4.12 13.09 1.05
N ARG A 128 -4.09 14.41 0.77
CA ARG A 128 -5.18 15.33 1.13
C ARG A 128 -6.46 15.01 0.37
N TYR A 129 -7.58 15.09 1.08
CA TYR A 129 -8.93 15.02 0.53
C TYR A 129 -9.83 16.03 1.25
N ASP A 130 -10.94 16.40 0.65
CA ASP A 130 -11.69 17.61 1.01
C ASP A 130 -12.24 17.58 2.45
N LYS A 131 -12.57 16.40 2.99
CA LYS A 131 -13.03 16.29 4.39
C LYS A 131 -11.95 16.68 5.41
N THR A 132 -10.68 16.37 5.13
CA THR A 132 -9.55 16.70 6.02
C THR A 132 -8.95 18.05 5.68
N HIS A 133 -8.99 18.45 4.42
CA HIS A 133 -8.40 19.67 3.90
C HIS A 133 -9.39 20.39 2.95
N PRO A 134 -10.45 21.04 3.48
CA PRO A 134 -11.48 21.66 2.67
C PRO A 134 -10.91 22.65 1.65
N GLY A 135 -11.30 22.50 0.38
CA GLY A 135 -10.81 23.34 -0.71
C GLY A 135 -9.37 23.06 -1.18
N ARG A 136 -8.67 22.10 -0.56
CA ARG A 136 -7.27 21.76 -0.81
C ARG A 136 -7.10 20.25 -1.05
N ALA A 137 -8.09 19.59 -1.64
CA ALA A 137 -8.00 18.18 -1.98
C ALA A 137 -6.92 17.92 -3.05
N GLU A 138 -6.26 16.79 -2.95
CA GLU A 138 -5.22 16.32 -3.87
C GLU A 138 -5.67 14.96 -4.43
N CYS A 139 -4.92 13.88 -4.24
CA CYS A 139 -5.28 12.56 -4.73
C CYS A 139 -6.03 11.71 -3.68
N GLY A 140 -6.00 12.07 -2.40
CA GLY A 140 -6.52 11.22 -1.33
C GLY A 140 -5.64 10.00 -1.10
N ASN A 141 -6.20 8.94 -0.53
CA ASN A 141 -5.48 7.73 -0.15
C ASN A 141 -6.23 6.48 -0.64
N VAL A 142 -5.75 5.28 -0.29
CA VAL A 142 -6.36 4.05 -0.81
C VAL A 142 -7.84 3.95 -0.46
N HIS A 143 -8.24 4.39 0.73
CA HIS A 143 -9.62 4.35 1.26
C HIS A 143 -10.49 5.55 0.88
N PHE A 144 -9.89 6.71 0.63
CA PHE A 144 -10.59 7.99 0.45
C PHE A 144 -10.18 8.68 -0.84
N ALA A 145 -11.14 8.84 -1.75
CA ALA A 145 -11.00 9.71 -2.91
C ALA A 145 -11.11 11.20 -2.51
N PRO A 146 -10.77 12.15 -3.40
CA PRO A 146 -10.76 13.58 -3.09
C PRO A 146 -12.05 14.13 -2.45
N ASN A 147 -13.21 13.56 -2.79
CA ASN A 147 -14.51 14.03 -2.30
C ASN A 147 -15.15 13.14 -1.21
N SER A 148 -14.50 12.03 -0.83
CA SER A 148 -15.04 11.03 0.09
C SER A 148 -15.33 11.61 1.47
N VAL A 149 -16.48 11.23 2.06
CA VAL A 149 -16.88 11.66 3.41
C VAL A 149 -16.80 10.55 4.47
N LYS A 150 -16.64 9.30 4.03
CA LYS A 150 -16.47 8.11 4.85
C LYS A 150 -15.59 7.10 4.11
N ASP A 151 -15.22 6.04 4.82
CA ASP A 151 -14.40 4.96 4.30
C ASP A 151 -15.04 4.31 3.05
N TYR A 152 -14.22 4.03 2.04
CA TYR A 152 -14.61 3.45 0.73
C TYR A 152 -15.66 4.25 -0.06
N ASP A 153 -15.81 5.54 0.20
CA ASP A 153 -16.78 6.42 -0.44
C ASP A 153 -16.33 6.92 -1.82
N TRP A 154 -15.83 6.02 -2.67
CA TRP A 154 -15.34 6.35 -4.02
C TRP A 154 -16.48 6.64 -5.00
N GLY A 155 -17.72 6.26 -4.69
CA GLY A 155 -18.90 6.50 -5.53
C GLY A 155 -19.57 7.86 -5.32
N ASN A 156 -19.03 8.72 -4.46
CA ASN A 156 -19.68 9.98 -4.08
C ASN A 156 -19.76 10.97 -5.26
N PRO A 157 -20.96 11.44 -5.67
CA PRO A 157 -21.10 12.37 -6.80
C PRO A 157 -20.81 13.83 -6.43
N ARG A 158 -20.51 14.14 -5.16
CA ARG A 158 -20.24 15.50 -4.71
C ARG A 158 -19.01 16.06 -5.41
N ARG A 159 -19.15 17.23 -6.03
CA ARG A 159 -18.03 17.91 -6.67
C ARG A 159 -17.19 18.68 -5.65
N VAL A 160 -15.87 18.56 -5.73
CA VAL A 160 -14.91 19.31 -4.91
C VAL A 160 -13.76 19.86 -5.77
N PRO A 161 -13.15 20.99 -5.41
CA PRO A 161 -11.91 21.41 -6.05
C PRO A 161 -10.77 20.46 -5.65
N SER A 162 -10.05 19.91 -6.62
CA SER A 162 -8.85 19.09 -6.40
C SER A 162 -7.71 19.52 -7.33
N ARG A 163 -6.48 19.38 -6.84
CA ARG A 163 -5.24 19.55 -7.60
C ARG A 163 -4.62 18.22 -8.05
N CYS A 164 -5.39 17.11 -8.07
CA CYS A 164 -4.91 15.78 -8.45
C CYS A 164 -4.07 15.76 -9.74
N ASP A 165 -4.50 16.50 -10.78
CA ASP A 165 -3.80 16.48 -12.07
C ASP A 165 -2.42 17.16 -12.03
N ASN A 166 -2.14 18.00 -11.04
CA ASN A 166 -0.84 18.65 -10.89
C ASN A 166 0.27 17.61 -10.69
N TRP A 167 -0.05 16.44 -10.13
CA TRP A 167 0.92 15.37 -9.92
C TRP A 167 1.47 14.78 -11.22
N TYR A 168 0.78 14.98 -12.36
CA TYR A 168 1.31 14.68 -13.69
C TYR A 168 2.36 15.68 -14.18
N GLN A 169 2.55 16.82 -13.51
CA GLN A 169 3.50 17.87 -13.86
C GLN A 169 4.66 17.97 -12.86
N PHE A 170 4.78 16.99 -11.98
CA PHE A 170 5.77 16.96 -10.91
C PHE A 170 7.20 17.23 -11.44
N PRO A 171 7.99 18.12 -10.78
CA PRO A 171 7.76 18.72 -9.46
C PRO A 171 6.93 20.01 -9.44
N ASP A 172 6.48 20.54 -10.59
CA ASP A 172 5.65 21.74 -10.60
C ASP A 172 4.22 21.40 -10.19
N LEU A 173 3.85 21.79 -8.96
CA LEU A 173 2.53 21.55 -8.39
C LEU A 173 1.70 22.84 -8.25
N SER A 174 2.03 23.89 -9.02
CA SER A 174 1.43 25.23 -8.92
C SER A 174 0.09 25.39 -9.65
N GLY A 175 -0.28 24.45 -10.53
CA GLY A 175 -1.50 24.50 -11.35
C GLY A 175 -2.79 24.65 -10.53
N GLU A 176 -3.76 25.40 -11.03
CA GLU A 176 -5.05 25.66 -10.35
C GLU A 176 -5.89 24.38 -10.15
N PRO A 177 -6.72 24.31 -9.09
CA PRO A 177 -7.57 23.16 -8.86
C PRO A 177 -8.69 23.13 -9.89
N ARG A 178 -9.18 21.92 -10.21
CA ARG A 178 -10.41 21.74 -10.99
C ARG A 178 -11.46 21.01 -10.16
N MET A 179 -12.72 21.20 -10.54
CA MET A 179 -13.84 20.51 -9.89
C MET A 179 -13.92 19.06 -10.37
N VAL A 180 -13.68 18.12 -9.46
CA VAL A 180 -13.71 16.67 -9.69
C VAL A 180 -14.88 16.00 -8.95
N ASP A 181 -15.31 14.84 -9.42
CA ASP A 181 -16.24 13.93 -8.74
C ASP A 181 -15.89 12.46 -9.04
N CYS A 182 -16.74 11.53 -8.59
CA CYS A 182 -16.48 10.10 -8.72
C CYS A 182 -16.27 9.61 -10.15
N SER A 183 -16.69 10.33 -11.19
CA SER A 183 -16.44 9.94 -12.58
C SER A 183 -14.94 9.88 -12.93
N GLU A 184 -14.10 10.62 -12.22
CA GLU A 184 -12.64 10.67 -12.44
C GLU A 184 -11.94 9.36 -12.11
N TRP A 185 -12.44 8.63 -11.10
CA TRP A 185 -11.80 7.42 -10.56
C TRP A 185 -12.73 6.20 -10.61
N GLY A 186 -13.69 6.20 -11.54
CA GLY A 186 -14.49 5.02 -11.88
C GLY A 186 -15.77 4.82 -11.10
N GLY A 187 -16.30 5.87 -10.45
CA GLY A 187 -17.69 5.91 -9.99
C GLY A 187 -18.02 4.97 -8.84
N GLY A 188 -17.02 4.57 -8.03
CA GLY A 188 -17.18 3.59 -6.96
C GLY A 188 -16.56 2.23 -7.24
N ASP A 189 -16.01 2.00 -8.43
CA ASP A 189 -15.24 0.79 -8.72
C ASP A 189 -13.87 0.84 -8.03
N ILE A 190 -13.65 -0.10 -7.11
CA ILE A 190 -12.41 -0.24 -6.32
C ILE A 190 -11.16 -0.31 -7.21
N ARG A 191 -11.20 -1.08 -8.30
CA ARG A 191 -10.05 -1.30 -9.17
C ARG A 191 -9.73 -0.04 -9.96
N ALA A 192 -10.76 0.64 -10.46
CA ALA A 192 -10.63 1.91 -11.16
C ALA A 192 -10.07 2.99 -10.23
N HIS A 193 -10.54 3.05 -8.99
CA HIS A 193 -10.02 3.97 -7.98
C HIS A 193 -8.53 3.76 -7.74
N HIS A 194 -8.11 2.54 -7.40
CA HIS A 194 -6.70 2.26 -7.14
C HIS A 194 -5.82 2.50 -8.37
N LYS A 195 -6.27 2.14 -9.57
CA LYS A 195 -5.54 2.45 -10.81
C LYS A 195 -5.39 3.95 -11.04
N TRP A 196 -6.46 4.72 -10.80
CA TRP A 196 -6.42 6.18 -10.90
C TRP A 196 -5.42 6.74 -9.88
N TRP A 197 -5.49 6.31 -8.62
CA TRP A 197 -4.63 6.79 -7.54
C TRP A 197 -3.15 6.51 -7.83
N PHE A 198 -2.81 5.28 -8.21
CA PHE A 198 -1.45 4.90 -8.62
C PHE A 198 -0.95 5.63 -9.87
N ALA A 199 -1.85 5.98 -10.80
CA ALA A 199 -1.47 6.74 -11.98
C ALA A 199 -0.98 8.16 -11.65
N HIS A 200 -1.34 8.71 -10.49
CA HIS A 200 -0.88 10.03 -10.03
C HIS A 200 0.45 9.98 -9.28
N PHE A 201 1.02 8.80 -9.01
CA PHE A 201 2.35 8.74 -8.39
C PHE A 201 3.41 9.36 -9.33
N PRO A 202 4.24 10.30 -8.82
CA PRO A 202 5.39 10.82 -9.54
C PRO A 202 6.29 9.71 -10.07
N ARG A 203 6.67 9.85 -11.35
CA ARG A 203 7.52 8.91 -12.09
C ARG A 203 8.51 9.64 -13.00
N PHE A 204 9.15 10.67 -12.45
CA PHE A 204 10.04 11.58 -13.18
C PHE A 204 11.51 11.35 -12.78
N VAL A 205 12.41 11.69 -13.69
CA VAL A 205 13.85 11.73 -13.40
C VAL A 205 14.16 13.00 -12.60
N GLY A 206 14.76 12.83 -11.43
CA GLY A 206 15.18 13.93 -10.57
C GLY A 206 15.00 13.58 -9.09
N ALA A 207 15.46 14.48 -8.24
CA ALA A 207 15.33 14.35 -6.79
C ALA A 207 15.37 15.73 -6.13
N ALA A 208 14.78 15.83 -4.94
CA ALA A 208 14.93 16.97 -4.05
C ALA A 208 15.13 16.45 -2.63
N ASP A 209 16.08 17.04 -1.90
CA ASP A 209 16.35 16.70 -0.49
C ASP A 209 16.58 15.21 -0.22
N GLY A 210 17.23 14.53 -1.18
CA GLY A 210 17.52 13.09 -1.11
C GLY A 210 16.33 12.18 -1.42
N ILE A 211 15.18 12.73 -1.80
CA ILE A 211 13.97 11.98 -2.19
C ILE A 211 13.80 12.04 -3.71
N SER A 212 13.73 10.86 -4.33
CA SER A 212 13.50 10.67 -5.76
C SER A 212 12.11 11.16 -6.16
N TRP A 213 12.03 11.76 -7.35
CA TRP A 213 10.78 12.14 -8.00
C TRP A 213 10.09 10.96 -8.70
N ASN A 214 10.65 9.75 -8.58
CA ASN A 214 10.02 8.51 -8.98
C ASN A 214 9.68 7.67 -7.75
N TRP A 215 8.44 7.78 -7.29
CA TRP A 215 7.99 7.12 -6.05
C TRP A 215 7.91 5.61 -6.18
N TRP A 216 7.72 5.09 -7.40
CA TRP A 216 7.72 3.66 -7.68
C TRP A 216 9.05 2.98 -7.33
N GLU A 217 10.16 3.73 -7.38
CA GLU A 217 11.45 3.18 -6.99
C GLU A 217 11.47 2.73 -5.53
N TYR A 218 10.77 3.45 -4.64
CA TYR A 218 10.65 3.07 -3.23
C TYR A 218 9.61 1.98 -3.02
N VAL A 219 8.45 2.10 -3.67
CA VAL A 219 7.34 1.14 -3.50
C VAL A 219 7.78 -0.26 -3.92
N ILE A 220 8.48 -0.37 -5.06
CA ILE A 220 8.96 -1.66 -5.59
C ILE A 220 10.21 -2.12 -4.86
N ASP A 221 11.19 -1.24 -4.62
CA ASP A 221 12.42 -1.60 -3.90
C ASP A 221 12.50 -0.87 -2.53
N PRO A 222 12.04 -1.51 -1.43
CA PRO A 222 12.11 -0.90 -0.10
C PRO A 222 13.56 -0.65 0.35
N ASN A 223 14.57 -1.23 -0.32
CA ASN A 223 15.97 -0.99 0.01
C ASN A 223 16.43 0.43 -0.33
N ARG A 224 15.72 1.13 -1.21
CA ARG A 224 16.00 2.54 -1.54
C ARG A 224 15.59 3.51 -0.44
N VAL A 225 14.82 3.06 0.54
CA VAL A 225 14.49 3.85 1.73
C VAL A 225 15.73 3.93 2.63
N VAL A 226 16.55 4.95 2.44
CA VAL A 226 17.83 5.16 3.14
C VAL A 226 17.65 5.91 4.46
N ARG A 227 17.09 5.26 5.49
CA ARG A 227 17.09 5.72 6.89
C ARG A 227 17.03 4.57 7.87
#